data_AF-A0A8C2AGY6-F1
#
_entry.id   AF-A0A8C2AGY6-F1
#
_cell.length_a   1.000
_cell.length_b   1.000
_cell.length_c   1.000
_cell.angle_alpha   90.00
_cell.angle_beta   90.00
_cell.angle_gamma   90.00
#
_symmetry.space_group_name_H-M   'P 1'
#
loop_
_entity.id
_entity.type
_entity.pdbx_description
1 polymer ?
#
loop_
_entity_poly.entity_id
_entity_poly.type
_entity_poly.pdbx_seq_one_letter_code
_entity_poly.pdbx_strand_id
1 'polypeptide(L)'
;MGVAHGKKADHNHQNHNSACAQPLIGPGESVSDLGAVIDPDQRWGREDDLDQSKLLPEQTDSSYYEELIRPKKLHNPIKASKSHRELQRELIITHKRGAVVEEKPELQRVLEKRNRAQVLKQDRKQEEEKSPLEQELLKRQMRLEKFEREVEEQRERTKCAPEFIRVKESLKRTAITSAVEKEL
;
A
#
# COMPACT_ATOMS: atom_id res chain seq x y z
N MET A 1 5.74 53.89 36.84
CA MET A 1 4.85 54.02 35.66
C MET A 1 4.50 52.61 35.22
N GLY A 2 3.36 52.08 35.68
CA GLY A 2 2.96 50.68 35.46
C GLY A 2 2.20 50.51 34.14
N VAL A 3 2.41 49.39 33.46
CA VAL A 3 1.67 49.02 32.25
C VAL A 3 0.74 47.86 32.61
N ALA A 4 -0.56 48.09 32.47
CA ALA A 4 -1.61 47.13 32.83
C ALA A 4 -1.77 46.04 31.75
N HIS A 5 -1.98 44.80 32.19
CA HIS A 5 -2.25 43.64 31.35
C HIS A 5 -3.66 43.68 30.76
N GLY A 6 -3.77 43.52 29.44
CA GLY A 6 -5.04 43.37 28.72
C GLY A 6 -5.62 41.97 28.88
N LYS A 7 -6.83 41.89 29.44
CA LYS A 7 -7.67 40.67 29.45
C LYS A 7 -8.14 40.39 28.02
N LYS A 8 -7.80 39.24 27.45
CA LYS A 8 -8.49 38.71 26.26
C LYS A 8 -9.59 37.78 26.73
N ALA A 9 -10.81 38.04 26.25
CA ALA A 9 -12.00 37.26 26.50
C ALA A 9 -11.98 36.01 25.60
N ASP A 10 -12.14 34.84 26.21
CA ASP A 10 -12.28 33.59 25.49
C ASP A 10 -13.63 33.55 24.75
N HIS A 11 -13.56 33.47 23.43
CA HIS A 11 -14.74 33.23 22.59
C HIS A 11 -15.02 31.72 22.55
N ASN A 12 -16.16 31.35 23.13
CA ASN A 12 -16.72 30.01 23.12
C ASN A 12 -17.24 29.67 21.72
N HIS A 13 -16.61 28.72 21.04
CA HIS A 13 -17.11 28.14 19.80
C HIS A 13 -17.78 26.80 20.07
N GLN A 14 -19.08 26.90 20.29
CA GLN A 14 -20.03 25.81 20.36
C GLN A 14 -20.20 25.23 18.95
N ASN A 15 -19.42 24.21 18.61
CA ASN A 15 -19.58 23.47 17.37
C ASN A 15 -20.78 22.53 17.49
N HIS A 16 -21.89 22.91 16.88
CA HIS A 16 -23.02 22.03 16.64
C HIS A 16 -22.62 21.00 15.59
N ASN A 17 -22.70 19.72 15.97
CA ASN A 17 -22.53 18.59 15.06
C ASN A 17 -23.64 18.62 14.00
N SER A 18 -23.28 18.98 12.77
CA SER A 18 -24.14 18.82 11.60
C SER A 18 -24.05 17.37 11.13
N ALA A 19 -25.16 16.64 11.26
CA ALA A 19 -25.35 15.31 10.73
C ALA A 19 -25.22 15.31 9.21
N CYS A 20 -24.08 14.84 8.70
CA CYS A 20 -23.91 14.51 7.29
C CYS A 20 -24.21 13.03 7.09
N ALA A 21 -25.16 12.76 6.20
CA ALA A 21 -25.82 11.47 5.95
C ALA A 21 -24.87 10.26 5.82
N GLN A 22 -25.25 9.14 6.44
CA GLN A 22 -24.76 7.82 6.08
C GLN A 22 -25.53 7.31 4.85
N PRO A 23 -24.88 6.70 3.84
CA PRO A 23 -25.57 5.85 2.91
C PRO A 23 -25.76 4.48 3.56
N LEU A 24 -27.00 4.13 3.87
CA LEU A 24 -27.43 2.78 4.18
C LEU A 24 -27.20 1.90 2.95
N ILE A 25 -26.28 0.93 3.04
CA ILE A 25 -26.14 -0.12 2.04
C ILE A 25 -26.70 -1.40 2.67
N GLY A 26 -27.95 -1.70 2.34
CA GLY A 26 -28.53 -3.03 2.54
C GLY A 26 -28.07 -4.00 1.43
N PRO A 27 -28.18 -5.33 1.65
CA PRO A 27 -27.69 -6.33 0.73
C PRO A 27 -28.76 -6.65 -0.34
N GLY A 28 -28.35 -6.77 -1.60
CA GLY A 28 -29.25 -7.15 -2.69
C GLY A 28 -28.50 -7.32 -3.99
N GLU A 29 -28.54 -8.54 -4.51
CA GLU A 29 -27.91 -9.00 -5.73
C GLU A 29 -28.52 -8.38 -7.00
N SER A 30 -27.70 -8.40 -8.05
CA SER A 30 -28.07 -8.58 -9.47
C SER A 30 -28.35 -7.34 -10.34
N VAL A 31 -27.79 -7.46 -11.55
CA VAL A 31 -28.07 -6.84 -12.86
C VAL A 31 -27.76 -5.36 -13.10
N SER A 32 -26.76 -5.13 -13.95
CA SER A 32 -26.66 -4.12 -15.03
C SER A 32 -25.30 -4.39 -15.71
N ASP A 33 -25.20 -5.05 -16.86
CA ASP A 33 -25.53 -4.53 -18.20
C ASP A 33 -25.70 -3.02 -18.20
N LEU A 34 -24.63 -2.29 -18.55
CA LEU A 34 -24.63 -1.04 -19.30
C LEU A 34 -23.18 -0.52 -19.39
N GLY A 35 -22.75 -0.29 -20.64
CA GLY A 35 -21.61 0.59 -20.93
C GLY A 35 -20.32 -0.14 -21.28
N ALA A 36 -20.25 -0.67 -22.50
CA ALA A 36 -18.97 -0.96 -23.14
C ALA A 36 -18.12 0.32 -23.09
N VAL A 37 -17.08 0.31 -22.26
CA VAL A 37 -16.00 1.29 -22.29
C VAL A 37 -15.39 1.15 -23.68
N ILE A 38 -15.64 2.15 -24.53
CA ILE A 38 -14.93 2.27 -25.81
C ILE A 38 -13.47 2.50 -25.43
N ASP A 39 -12.70 1.43 -25.47
CA ASP A 39 -11.28 1.43 -25.25
C ASP A 39 -10.63 2.21 -26.42
N PRO A 40 -9.97 3.36 -26.17
CA PRO A 40 -9.31 4.12 -27.22
C PRO A 40 -8.15 3.32 -27.88
N ASP A 41 -7.73 2.20 -27.27
CA ASP A 41 -6.72 1.29 -27.82
C ASP A 41 -7.23 0.44 -29.00
N GLN A 42 -8.55 0.38 -29.28
CA GLN A 42 -9.05 -0.26 -30.51
C GLN A 42 -8.82 0.60 -31.77
N ARG A 43 -8.57 1.90 -31.64
CA ARG A 43 -8.38 2.79 -32.79
C ARG A 43 -7.05 2.58 -33.51
N TRP A 44 -6.05 2.02 -32.83
CA TRP A 44 -4.69 1.88 -33.39
C TRP A 44 -4.10 0.47 -33.24
N GLY A 45 -4.86 -0.48 -32.68
CA GLY A 45 -4.42 -1.86 -32.43
C GLY A 45 -4.98 -2.92 -33.38
N ARG A 46 -5.88 -2.56 -34.31
CA ARG A 46 -6.37 -3.48 -35.35
C ARG A 46 -5.81 -3.08 -36.71
N GLU A 47 -4.73 -3.72 -37.10
CA GLU A 47 -4.39 -4.04 -38.49
C GLU A 47 -3.62 -5.38 -38.37
N ASP A 48 -4.30 -6.47 -38.02
CA ASP A 48 -4.88 -7.42 -38.98
C ASP A 48 -3.87 -7.79 -40.09
N ASP A 49 -3.06 -8.80 -39.82
CA ASP A 49 -2.37 -9.64 -40.82
C ASP A 49 -3.40 -10.45 -41.64
N LEU A 50 -4.44 -9.79 -42.16
CA LEU A 50 -5.43 -10.38 -43.04
C LEU A 50 -4.90 -10.32 -44.47
N ASP A 51 -4.33 -11.45 -44.86
CA ASP A 51 -3.95 -11.84 -46.21
C ASP A 51 -5.08 -11.53 -47.20
N GLN A 52 -5.02 -10.34 -47.80
CA GLN A 52 -6.04 -9.77 -48.69
C GLN A 52 -6.09 -10.47 -50.06
N SER A 53 -5.36 -11.59 -50.22
CA SER A 53 -5.29 -12.39 -51.43
C SER A 53 -6.44 -13.41 -51.58
N LYS A 54 -7.32 -13.55 -50.58
CA LYS A 54 -8.29 -14.68 -50.51
C LYS A 54 -9.74 -14.32 -50.87
N LEU A 55 -10.07 -13.05 -51.14
CA LEU A 55 -11.47 -12.58 -51.25
C LEU A 55 -11.82 -11.96 -52.62
N LEU A 56 -11.45 -12.58 -53.73
CA LEU A 56 -12.09 -12.24 -55.02
C LEU A 56 -12.60 -13.48 -55.77
N PRO A 57 -13.90 -13.54 -56.09
CA PRO A 57 -14.42 -14.34 -57.19
C PRO A 57 -13.85 -13.90 -58.53
N GLU A 58 -13.50 -14.91 -59.33
CA GLU A 58 -12.95 -14.81 -60.68
C GLU A 58 -13.88 -14.10 -61.68
N GLN A 59 -13.24 -13.34 -62.58
CA GLN A 59 -13.69 -12.96 -63.93
C GLN A 59 -14.71 -11.80 -64.06
N THR A 60 -14.20 -10.61 -64.42
CA THR A 60 -14.42 -9.98 -65.73
C THR A 60 -13.51 -8.74 -65.88
N ASP A 61 -12.95 -8.56 -67.07
CA ASP A 61 -12.25 -7.36 -67.56
C ASP A 61 -10.91 -6.96 -66.92
N SER A 62 -9.98 -7.90 -66.87
CA SER A 62 -8.57 -7.65 -66.49
C SER A 62 -7.79 -6.72 -67.43
N SER A 63 -8.31 -6.35 -68.61
CA SER A 63 -7.56 -5.52 -69.57
C SER A 63 -7.71 -4.02 -69.34
N TYR A 64 -8.84 -3.55 -68.81
CA TYR A 64 -9.08 -2.11 -68.68
C TYR A 64 -8.55 -1.55 -67.36
N TYR A 65 -8.41 -2.38 -66.32
CA TYR A 65 -7.89 -2.00 -65.00
C TYR A 65 -6.36 -1.92 -64.92
N GLU A 66 -5.65 -2.54 -65.86
CA GLU A 66 -4.18 -2.50 -65.92
C GLU A 66 -3.65 -1.19 -66.55
N GLU A 67 -4.51 -0.46 -67.27
CA GLU A 67 -4.18 0.84 -67.92
C GLU A 67 -4.50 2.06 -67.04
N LEU A 68 -5.18 1.90 -65.89
CA LEU A 68 -5.40 3.01 -64.96
C LEU A 68 -4.17 3.31 -64.12
N ILE A 69 -3.77 4.60 -64.08
CA ILE A 69 -2.74 5.09 -63.17
C ILE A 69 -3.25 4.93 -61.73
N ARG A 70 -2.81 3.85 -61.07
CA ARG A 70 -3.08 3.63 -59.64
C ARG A 70 -2.35 4.69 -58.81
N PRO A 71 -3.03 5.39 -57.88
CA PRO A 71 -2.36 6.30 -56.98
C PRO A 71 -1.28 5.54 -56.19
N LYS A 72 -0.03 6.01 -56.29
CA LYS A 72 1.09 5.41 -55.55
C LYS A 72 0.89 5.69 -54.06
N LYS A 73 0.87 4.63 -53.24
CA LYS A 73 0.87 4.79 -51.78
C LYS A 73 2.16 5.52 -51.38
N LEU A 74 2.03 6.77 -50.96
CA LEU A 74 3.16 7.57 -50.49
C LEU A 74 3.66 7.01 -49.16
N HIS A 75 4.98 6.91 -49.02
CA HIS A 75 5.59 6.45 -47.79
C HIS A 75 5.41 7.51 -46.69
N ASN A 76 4.79 7.11 -45.58
CA ASN A 76 4.65 7.98 -44.42
C ASN A 76 6.00 8.07 -43.69
N PRO A 77 6.67 9.24 -43.66
CA PRO A 77 8.01 9.38 -43.09
C PRO A 77 8.05 9.08 -41.58
N ILE A 78 6.95 9.33 -40.86
CA ILE A 78 6.81 9.06 -39.42
C ILE A 78 6.74 7.55 -39.17
N LYS A 79 6.06 6.80 -40.04
CA LYS A 79 5.93 5.34 -39.92
C LYS A 79 7.13 4.60 -40.51
N ALA A 80 7.82 5.20 -41.48
CA ALA A 80 9.05 4.67 -42.07
C ALA A 80 10.25 4.79 -41.11
N SER A 81 10.32 5.87 -40.32
CA SER A 81 11.38 6.04 -39.33
C SER A 81 11.17 5.14 -38.11
N LYS A 82 11.95 4.05 -38.02
CA LYS A 82 11.94 3.14 -36.87
C LYS A 82 12.23 3.86 -35.55
N SER A 83 13.24 4.74 -35.57
CA SER A 83 13.66 5.55 -34.40
C SER A 83 12.51 6.40 -33.86
N HIS A 84 11.74 7.06 -34.72
CA HIS A 84 10.61 7.87 -34.28
C HIS A 84 9.51 7.04 -33.60
N ARG A 85 9.20 5.86 -34.15
CA ARG A 85 8.22 4.94 -33.55
C ARG A 85 8.71 4.35 -32.23
N GLU A 86 10.01 4.14 -32.08
CA GLU A 86 10.62 3.65 -30.84
C GLU A 86 10.54 4.70 -29.75
N LEU A 87 10.91 5.93 -30.07
CA LEU A 87 10.74 7.07 -29.16
C LEU A 87 9.28 7.23 -28.72
N GLN A 88 8.31 7.15 -29.65
CA GLN A 88 6.89 7.23 -29.31
C GLN A 88 6.48 6.11 -28.34
N ARG A 89 6.95 4.88 -28.57
CA ARG A 89 6.68 3.73 -27.68
C ARG A 89 7.29 3.94 -26.30
N GLU A 90 8.55 4.38 -26.23
CA GLU A 90 9.24 4.66 -24.97
C GLU A 90 8.57 5.79 -24.18
N LEU A 91 8.15 6.87 -24.84
CA LEU A 91 7.40 7.96 -24.20
C LEU A 91 6.07 7.48 -23.62
N ILE A 92 5.33 6.63 -24.35
CA ILE A 92 4.09 6.03 -23.86
C ILE A 92 4.37 5.12 -22.67
N ILE A 93 5.42 4.28 -22.75
CA ILE A 93 5.79 3.35 -21.68
C ILE A 93 6.24 4.11 -20.43
N THR A 94 7.07 5.13 -20.55
CA THR A 94 7.56 5.94 -19.43
C THR A 94 6.43 6.72 -18.76
N HIS A 95 5.47 7.23 -19.55
CA HIS A 95 4.29 7.88 -19.00
C HIS A 95 3.33 6.89 -18.32
N LYS A 96 3.01 5.76 -18.98
CA LYS A 96 2.11 4.72 -18.44
C LYS A 96 2.70 4.02 -17.21
N ARG A 97 4.02 3.80 -17.19
CA ARG A 97 4.73 3.13 -16.09
C ARG A 97 5.10 4.08 -14.94
N GLY A 98 4.81 5.38 -15.10
CA GLY A 98 5.27 6.43 -14.20
C GLY A 98 6.76 6.71 -14.41
N ALA A 99 7.14 7.98 -14.34
CA ALA A 99 8.52 8.41 -14.46
C ALA A 99 9.42 7.59 -13.52
N VAL A 100 10.42 6.91 -14.10
CA VAL A 100 11.53 6.32 -13.35
C VAL A 100 12.41 7.47 -12.86
N VAL A 101 12.02 8.06 -11.72
CA VAL A 101 12.90 8.63 -10.69
C VAL A 101 12.01 8.69 -9.43
N GLU A 102 12.15 7.73 -8.52
CA GLU A 102 12.03 7.70 -7.04
C GLU A 102 11.13 8.70 -6.25
N GLU A 103 10.47 9.67 -6.87
CA GLU A 103 9.75 10.74 -6.21
C GLU A 103 8.31 10.75 -6.70
N LYS A 104 7.43 10.27 -5.82
CA LYS A 104 5.98 10.46 -5.99
C LYS A 104 5.70 11.94 -6.28
N PRO A 105 4.74 12.26 -7.16
CA PRO A 105 4.39 13.65 -7.44
C PRO A 105 4.07 14.38 -6.12
N GLU A 106 4.40 15.67 -6.04
CA GLU A 106 4.34 16.43 -4.78
C GLU A 106 3.00 16.30 -4.07
N LEU A 107 1.90 16.38 -4.81
CA LEU A 107 0.55 16.20 -4.30
C LEU A 107 0.36 14.82 -3.65
N GLN A 108 0.83 13.75 -4.29
CA GLN A 108 0.75 12.40 -3.74
C GLN A 108 1.60 12.27 -2.47
N ARG A 109 2.82 12.83 -2.47
CA ARG A 109 3.69 12.85 -1.27
C ARG A 109 3.01 13.59 -0.11
N VAL A 110 2.37 14.73 -0.37
CA VAL A 110 1.62 15.51 0.62
C VAL A 110 0.39 14.75 1.13
N LEU A 111 -0.37 14.11 0.24
CA LEU A 111 -1.53 13.29 0.62
C LEU A 111 -1.12 12.09 1.47
N GLU A 112 -0.04 11.39 1.12
CA GLU A 112 0.49 10.29 1.91
C GLU A 112 0.98 10.75 3.28
N LYS A 113 1.69 11.88 3.34
CA LYS A 113 2.12 12.49 4.60
C LYS A 113 0.92 12.87 5.48
N ARG A 114 -0.13 13.46 4.89
CA ARG A 114 -1.37 13.80 5.59
C ARG A 114 -2.08 12.55 6.11
N ASN A 115 -2.19 11.51 5.29
CA ASN A 115 -2.83 10.25 5.66
C ASN A 115 -2.07 9.59 6.83
N ARG A 116 -0.74 9.44 6.71
CA ARG A 116 0.11 8.92 7.81
C ARG A 116 -0.07 9.74 9.10
N ALA A 117 -0.09 11.06 9.00
CA ALA A 117 -0.31 11.92 10.16
C ALA A 117 -1.72 11.77 10.77
N GLN A 118 -2.73 11.48 9.96
CA GLN A 118 -4.09 11.24 10.43
C GLN A 118 -4.20 9.90 11.16
N VAL A 119 -3.62 8.84 10.60
CA VAL A 119 -3.56 7.51 11.24
C VAL A 119 -2.83 7.60 12.58
N LEU A 120 -1.64 8.21 12.62
CA LEU A 120 -0.89 8.40 13.88
C LEU A 120 -1.68 9.20 14.94
N LYS A 121 -2.46 10.20 14.52
CA LYS A 121 -3.33 10.95 15.45
C LYS A 121 -4.48 10.09 15.95
N GLN A 122 -5.04 9.23 15.10
CA GLN A 122 -6.10 8.30 15.49
C GLN A 122 -5.57 7.24 16.44
N ASP A 123 -4.41 6.65 16.16
CA ASP A 123 -3.77 5.66 17.04
C ASP A 123 -3.43 6.26 18.40
N ARG A 124 -2.92 7.49 18.45
CA ARG A 124 -2.68 8.21 19.70
C ARG A 124 -3.96 8.47 20.50
N LYS A 125 -5.03 8.91 19.82
CA LYS A 125 -6.32 9.09 20.47
C LYS A 125 -6.88 7.78 20.99
N GLN A 126 -6.78 6.70 20.21
CA GLN A 126 -7.18 5.37 20.66
C GLN A 126 -6.35 4.92 21.85
N GLU A 127 -5.05 5.20 21.86
CA GLU A 127 -4.17 4.90 22.99
C GLU A 127 -4.47 5.72 24.24
N GLU A 128 -4.87 6.98 24.09
CA GLU A 128 -5.38 7.82 25.17
C GLU A 128 -6.78 7.38 25.64
N GLU A 129 -7.60 6.84 24.75
CA GLU A 129 -8.91 6.23 25.03
C GLU A 129 -8.79 4.84 25.67
N LYS A 130 -7.63 4.16 25.57
CA LYS A 130 -7.38 2.89 26.28
C LYS A 130 -7.64 3.13 27.77
N SER A 131 -8.49 2.28 28.34
CA SER A 131 -8.82 2.35 29.75
C SER A 131 -7.53 2.27 30.60
N PRO A 132 -7.43 3.00 31.73
CA PRO A 132 -6.27 2.91 32.63
C PRO A 132 -5.89 1.46 32.98
N LEU A 133 -6.89 0.58 33.11
CA LEU A 133 -6.70 -0.85 33.35
C LEU A 133 -6.00 -1.56 32.18
N GLU A 134 -6.38 -1.25 30.94
CA GLU A 134 -5.78 -1.84 29.73
C GLU A 134 -4.30 -1.45 29.61
N GLN A 135 -3.98 -0.18 29.91
CA GLN A 135 -2.59 0.28 29.96
C GLN A 135 -1.78 -0.45 31.03
N GLU A 136 -2.37 -0.74 32.19
CA GLU A 136 -1.71 -1.49 33.26
C GLU A 136 -1.50 -2.96 32.91
N LEU A 137 -2.49 -3.60 32.28
CA LEU A 137 -2.37 -4.97 31.77
C LEU A 137 -1.24 -5.07 30.75
N LEU A 138 -1.16 -4.12 29.80
CA LEU A 138 -0.08 -4.08 28.82
C LEU A 138 1.29 -3.92 29.51
N LYS A 139 1.40 -3.01 30.48
CA LYS A 139 2.63 -2.85 31.29
C LYS A 139 2.99 -4.12 32.07
N ARG A 140 2.00 -4.87 32.56
CA ARG A 140 2.23 -6.14 33.25
C ARG A 140 2.71 -7.21 32.28
N GLN A 141 2.09 -7.32 31.11
CA GLN A 141 2.51 -8.23 30.06
C GLN A 141 3.96 -7.97 29.62
N MET A 142 4.32 -6.71 29.36
CA MET A 142 5.70 -6.34 29.00
C MET A 142 6.72 -6.71 30.08
N ARG A 143 6.35 -6.58 31.36
CA ARG A 143 7.21 -6.99 32.48
C ARG A 143 7.37 -8.51 32.53
N LEU A 144 6.29 -9.26 32.32
CA LEU A 144 6.32 -10.72 32.30
C LEU A 144 7.16 -11.22 31.13
N GLU A 145 6.98 -10.70 29.92
CA GLU A 145 7.76 -11.09 28.75
C GLU A 145 9.26 -10.84 28.95
N LYS A 146 9.62 -9.71 29.57
CA LYS A 146 11.01 -9.42 29.93
C LYS A 146 11.56 -10.45 30.92
N PHE A 147 10.79 -10.78 31.94
CA PHE A 147 11.19 -11.77 32.95
C PHE A 147 11.32 -13.17 32.35
N GLU A 148 10.38 -13.58 31.50
CA GLU A 148 10.44 -14.87 30.79
C GLU A 148 11.69 -14.96 29.92
N ARG A 149 12.02 -13.89 29.19
CA ARG A 149 13.25 -13.80 28.39
C ARG A 149 14.51 -13.93 29.24
N GLU A 150 14.55 -13.23 30.38
CA GLU A 150 15.67 -13.31 31.32
C GLU A 150 15.79 -14.72 31.93
N VAL A 151 14.67 -15.35 32.30
CA VAL A 151 14.65 -16.72 32.82
C VAL A 151 15.16 -17.71 31.77
N GLU A 152 14.73 -17.59 30.51
CA GLU A 152 15.21 -18.49 29.46
C GLU A 152 16.70 -18.26 29.19
N GLU A 153 17.17 -17.00 29.17
CA GLU A 153 18.61 -16.70 29.06
C GLU A 153 19.42 -17.31 30.22
N GLN A 154 18.92 -17.19 31.45
CA GLN A 154 19.57 -17.83 32.60
C GLN A 154 19.55 -19.36 32.49
N ARG A 155 18.45 -19.93 32.00
CA ARG A 155 18.35 -21.36 31.74
C ARG A 155 19.35 -21.80 30.68
N GLU A 156 19.51 -21.07 29.59
CA GLU A 156 20.54 -21.31 28.58
C GLU A 156 21.95 -21.22 29.16
N ARG A 157 22.25 -20.17 29.92
CA ARG A 157 23.53 -20.03 30.64
C ARG A 157 23.82 -21.22 31.55
N THR A 158 22.83 -21.69 32.30
CA THR A 158 22.98 -22.89 33.15
C THR A 158 23.18 -24.17 32.34
N LYS A 159 22.51 -24.34 31.18
CA LYS A 159 22.71 -25.49 30.28
C LYS A 159 24.14 -25.53 29.71
N CYS A 160 24.70 -24.36 29.37
CA CYS A 160 26.07 -24.23 28.86
C CYS A 160 27.15 -24.25 29.96
N ALA A 161 26.77 -24.20 31.23
CA ALA A 161 27.72 -24.22 32.34
C ALA A 161 28.30 -25.63 32.56
N PRO A 162 29.55 -25.75 33.04
CA PRO A 162 30.15 -27.04 33.39
C PRO A 162 29.34 -27.81 34.44
N GLU A 163 29.37 -29.14 34.37
CA GLU A 163 28.59 -30.05 35.25
C GLU A 163 28.75 -29.75 36.74
N PHE A 164 29.98 -29.49 37.21
CA PHE A 164 30.22 -29.22 38.63
C PHE A 164 29.55 -27.93 39.12
N ILE A 165 29.42 -26.91 38.26
CA ILE A 165 28.68 -25.68 38.57
C ILE A 165 27.18 -25.97 38.66
N ARG A 166 26.63 -26.70 37.68
CA ARG A 166 25.22 -27.10 37.65
C ARG A 166 24.82 -27.93 38.87
N VAL A 167 25.63 -28.93 39.25
CA VAL A 167 25.39 -29.78 40.43
C VAL A 167 25.46 -28.94 41.71
N LYS A 168 26.46 -28.06 41.84
CA LYS A 168 26.60 -27.16 43.00
C LYS A 168 25.40 -26.23 43.16
N GLU A 169 24.90 -25.64 42.07
CA GLU A 169 23.71 -24.79 42.12
C GLU A 169 22.44 -25.57 42.44
N SER A 170 22.29 -26.78 41.89
CA SER A 170 21.15 -27.67 42.17
C SER A 170 21.09 -28.04 43.65
N LEU A 171 22.24 -28.41 44.24
CA LEU A 171 22.35 -28.71 45.66
C LEU A 171 22.05 -27.50 46.56
N LYS A 172 22.41 -26.28 46.12
CA LYS A 172 22.02 -25.05 46.85
C LYS A 172 20.51 -24.84 46.87
N ARG A 173 19.83 -25.07 45.73
CA ARG A 173 18.37 -24.90 45.64
C ARG A 173 17.64 -25.88 46.55
N THR A 174 18.04 -27.15 46.57
CA THR A 174 17.42 -28.17 47.43
C THR A 174 17.77 -27.99 48.92
N ALA A 175 18.96 -27.49 49.25
CA ALA A 175 19.32 -27.13 50.61
C ALA A 175 18.44 -26.01 51.17
N ILE A 176 18.09 -25.00 50.36
CA ILE A 176 17.21 -23.91 50.79
C ILE A 176 15.77 -24.42 51.00
N THR A 177 15.22 -25.23 50.08
CA THR A 177 13.86 -25.77 50.24
C THR A 177 13.77 -26.68 51.48
N SER A 178 14.77 -27.54 51.70
CA SER A 178 14.81 -28.40 52.89
C SER A 178 15.07 -27.65 54.21
N ALA A 179 15.65 -26.45 54.18
CA ALA A 179 15.77 -25.60 55.36
C ALA A 179 14.45 -24.89 55.68
N VAL A 180 13.73 -24.42 54.65
CA VAL A 180 12.40 -23.80 54.81
C VAL A 180 11.37 -24.79 55.35
N GLU A 181 11.45 -26.07 54.99
CA GLU A 181 10.58 -27.13 55.53
C GLU A 181 10.83 -27.48 57.00
N LYS A 182 11.99 -27.10 57.58
CA LYS A 182 12.34 -27.40 58.98
C LYS A 182 11.97 -26.28 59.96
N GLU A 183 11.62 -25.11 59.45
CA GLU A 183 11.23 -23.92 60.24
C GLU A 183 9.69 -23.73 60.27
N LEU A 184 8.93 -24.72 59.76
CA LEU A 184 7.47 -24.84 59.84
C LEU A 184 7.09 -26.00 60.79
#